data_AF-A0A942H177-F1
#
_entry.id   AF-A0A942H177-F1
#
_cell.length_a   1.000
_cell.length_b   1.000
_cell.length_c   1.000
_cell.angle_alpha   90.00
_cell.angle_beta   90.00
_cell.angle_gamma   90.00
#
_symmetry.space_group_name_H-M   'P 1'
#
loop_
_entity.id
_entity.type
_entity.pdbx_description
1 polymer ?
#
loop_
_entity_poly.entity_id
_entity_poly.type
_entity_poly.pdbx_seq_one_letter_code
_entity_poly.pdbx_strand_id
1 'polypeptide(L)'
;MRFFHTGLSVVLIGTAFVVAASAQKTRPRRAEPSKPPTSKTVPPLDVRTAREKVEIQRSNTSRFIDVLGPIAQEIENTSEAAKRQTLPRTTVDKNEQNKKRVITAIRNLRVGIANLESEFRTRSSLRRYLSTIQGATDLVASSEDLALAGKFVAAKDPLRDVLKKLTDTLNVMPK
;
A
#
# COMPACT_ATOMS: atom_id res chain seq x y z
N MET A 1 -56.08 24.05 16.92
CA MET A 1 -56.08 23.84 18.38
C MET A 1 -54.83 24.54 18.91
N ARG A 2 -54.93 25.80 19.35
CA ARG A 2 -55.31 26.29 20.70
C ARG A 2 -54.26 25.98 21.79
N PHE A 3 -53.42 26.98 22.03
CA PHE A 3 -52.96 27.57 23.30
C PHE A 3 -52.89 26.73 24.59
N PHE A 4 -51.73 26.81 25.27
CA PHE A 4 -51.60 26.89 26.74
C PHE A 4 -50.38 27.79 27.04
N HIS A 5 -50.55 29.02 27.53
CA HIS A 5 -50.81 29.49 28.90
C HIS A 5 -49.58 29.51 29.83
N THR A 6 -49.00 30.71 29.92
CA THR A 6 -48.54 31.46 31.11
C THR A 6 -48.67 30.82 32.50
N GLY A 7 -47.64 31.05 33.34
CA GLY A 7 -47.72 30.86 34.80
C GLY A 7 -46.49 31.38 35.54
N LEU A 8 -46.45 32.70 35.77
CA LEU A 8 -45.58 33.42 36.70
C LEU A 8 -46.03 33.16 38.15
N SER A 9 -45.12 32.86 39.08
CA SER A 9 -45.33 33.13 40.52
C SER A 9 -44.01 33.26 41.29
N VAL A 10 -43.87 34.44 41.90
CA VAL A 10 -42.88 34.86 42.90
C VAL A 10 -43.47 34.60 44.30
N VAL A 11 -42.63 34.26 45.30
CA VAL A 11 -42.64 34.67 46.74
C VAL A 11 -41.67 33.72 47.50
N LEU A 12 -40.47 34.10 47.98
CA LEU A 12 -40.02 34.96 49.11
C LEU A 12 -40.00 34.28 50.50
N ILE A 13 -38.95 34.60 51.29
CA ILE A 13 -38.68 34.32 52.73
C ILE A 13 -37.87 33.03 52.97
N GLY A 14 -36.74 32.93 53.69
CA GLY A 14 -35.95 33.82 54.55
C GLY A 14 -35.14 32.97 55.56
N THR A 15 -34.01 33.50 56.07
CA THR A 15 -33.18 33.01 57.22
C THR A 15 -32.27 31.77 56.94
N ALA A 16 -31.07 31.57 57.48
CA ALA A 16 -30.22 32.23 58.48
C ALA A 16 -28.73 31.86 58.24
N PHE A 17 -27.84 32.59 58.92
CA PHE A 17 -26.40 32.40 59.11
C PHE A 17 -25.86 30.95 59.11
N VAL A 18 -24.64 30.76 58.60
CA VAL A 18 -23.46 30.27 59.36
C VAL A 18 -22.18 30.63 58.57
N VAL A 19 -21.29 31.37 59.22
CA VAL A 19 -19.91 31.59 58.79
C VAL A 19 -19.11 30.33 59.12
N ALA A 20 -18.51 29.69 58.12
CA ALA A 20 -17.47 28.69 58.33
C ALA A 20 -16.26 29.07 57.46
N ALA A 21 -15.34 29.84 58.05
CA ALA A 21 -14.01 30.04 57.51
C ALA A 21 -13.25 28.71 57.57
N SER A 22 -13.09 28.05 56.43
CA SER A 22 -12.16 26.94 56.28
C SER A 22 -10.87 27.46 55.66
N ALA A 23 -9.82 27.54 56.48
CA ALA A 23 -8.47 27.83 56.05
C ALA A 23 -7.98 26.70 55.12
N GLN A 24 -8.13 26.89 53.81
CA GLN A 24 -7.71 25.92 52.82
C GLN A 24 -6.21 26.08 52.60
N LYS A 25 -5.43 25.26 53.33
CA LYS A 25 -4.00 25.08 53.15
C LYS A 25 -3.73 24.64 51.71
N THR A 26 -3.26 25.57 50.88
CA THR A 26 -2.83 25.31 49.50
C THR A 26 -1.70 24.28 49.53
N ARG A 27 -2.02 23.03 49.17
CA ARG A 27 -1.00 22.03 48.83
C ARG A 27 -0.30 22.51 47.55
N PRO A 28 1.04 22.50 47.49
CA PRO A 28 1.74 22.77 46.24
C PRO A 28 1.33 21.69 45.24
N ARG A 29 0.69 22.11 44.14
CA ARG A 29 0.39 21.26 42.99
C ARG A 29 1.74 20.77 42.47
N ARG A 30 2.04 19.49 42.70
CA ARG A 30 3.17 18.80 42.08
C ARG A 30 3.00 18.96 40.58
N ALA A 31 3.95 19.64 39.94
CA ALA A 31 3.99 19.74 38.49
C ALA A 31 4.01 18.31 37.93
N GLU A 32 3.01 17.96 37.13
CA GLU A 32 3.11 16.78 36.29
C GLU A 32 4.33 16.98 35.38
N PRO A 33 5.24 16.00 35.28
CA PRO A 33 6.35 16.09 34.34
C PRO A 33 5.75 16.27 32.95
N SER A 34 6.07 17.39 32.29
CA SER A 34 5.63 17.62 30.92
C SER A 34 6.15 16.45 30.09
N LYS A 35 5.24 15.83 29.31
CA LYS A 35 5.65 14.80 28.35
C LYS A 35 6.76 15.39 27.49
N PRO A 36 7.92 14.73 27.38
CA PRO A 36 8.98 15.21 26.52
C PRO A 36 8.41 15.39 25.11
N PRO A 37 8.77 16.49 24.41
CA PRO A 37 8.26 16.74 23.07
C PRO A 37 8.59 15.52 22.21
N THR A 38 7.58 14.99 21.52
CA THR A 38 7.73 13.88 20.57
C THR A 38 8.67 14.34 19.46
N SER A 39 9.96 14.10 19.64
CA SER A 39 10.97 14.28 18.61
C SER A 39 10.52 13.43 17.42
N LYS A 40 10.22 14.09 16.29
CA LYS A 40 10.05 13.43 15.00
C LYS A 40 11.40 12.83 14.63
N THR A 41 11.67 11.64 15.16
CA THR A 41 12.90 10.91 14.90
C THR A 41 12.88 10.55 13.43
N VAL A 42 13.80 11.15 12.66
CA VAL A 42 13.94 10.88 11.24
C VAL A 42 14.27 9.39 11.09
N PRO A 43 13.58 8.64 10.20
CA PRO A 43 13.88 7.23 10.02
C PRO A 43 15.33 7.00 9.61
N PRO A 44 15.95 5.87 9.99
CA PRO A 44 17.28 5.50 9.53
C PRO A 44 17.42 5.60 8.00
N LEU A 45 18.59 6.05 7.52
CA LEU A 45 18.82 6.31 6.09
C LEU A 45 18.51 5.10 5.21
N ASP A 46 18.94 3.92 5.63
CA ASP A 46 18.70 2.66 4.95
C ASP A 46 17.22 2.30 4.83
N VAL A 47 16.41 2.59 5.84
CA VAL A 47 14.95 2.44 5.80
C VAL A 47 14.33 3.40 4.78
N ARG A 48 14.80 4.65 4.71
CA ARG A 48 14.31 5.63 3.73
C ARG A 48 14.69 5.22 2.30
N THR A 49 15.93 4.81 2.08
CA THR A 49 16.39 4.30 0.77
C THR A 49 15.62 3.05 0.35
N ALA A 50 15.37 2.12 1.29
CA ALA A 50 14.56 0.95 0.98
C ALA A 50 13.12 1.33 0.61
N ARG A 51 12.50 2.28 1.33
CA ARG A 51 11.16 2.77 1.00
C ARG A 51 11.09 3.32 -0.42
N GLU A 52 12.07 4.12 -0.81
CA GLU A 52 12.16 4.68 -2.16
C GLU A 52 12.26 3.57 -3.22
N LYS A 53 13.06 2.54 -2.98
CA LYS A 53 13.13 1.37 -3.87
C LYS A 53 11.81 0.63 -3.97
N VAL A 54 11.08 0.45 -2.85
CA VAL A 54 9.74 -0.17 -2.87
C VAL A 54 8.78 0.68 -3.71
N GLU A 55 8.82 2.01 -3.57
CA GLU A 55 7.98 2.94 -4.35
C GLU A 55 8.27 2.83 -5.86
N ILE A 56 9.55 2.79 -6.24
CA ILE A 56 9.98 2.62 -7.62
C ILE A 56 9.44 1.30 -8.18
N GLN A 57 9.61 0.19 -7.46
CA GLN A 57 9.10 -1.10 -7.91
C GLN A 57 7.57 -1.14 -7.97
N ARG A 58 6.87 -0.45 -7.04
CA ARG A 58 5.41 -0.32 -7.08
C ARG A 58 4.98 0.40 -8.35
N SER A 59 5.63 1.52 -8.68
CA SER A 59 5.36 2.31 -9.88
C SER A 59 5.62 1.51 -11.15
N ASN A 60 6.76 0.83 -11.24
CA ASN A 60 7.11 -0.01 -12.39
C ASN A 60 6.09 -1.13 -12.59
N THR A 61 5.71 -1.81 -11.51
CA THR A 61 4.74 -2.91 -11.55
C THR A 61 3.36 -2.40 -11.99
N SER A 62 2.88 -1.29 -11.43
CA SER A 62 1.60 -0.67 -11.80
C SER A 62 1.57 -0.30 -13.29
N ARG A 63 2.58 0.45 -13.76
CA ARG A 63 2.68 0.87 -15.16
C ARG A 63 2.71 -0.32 -16.10
N PHE A 64 3.44 -1.38 -15.74
CA PHE A 64 3.48 -2.59 -16.54
C PHE A 64 2.10 -3.26 -16.64
N ILE A 65 1.36 -3.38 -15.54
CA ILE A 65 0.00 -3.95 -15.54
C ILE A 65 -0.95 -3.12 -16.42
N ASP A 66 -0.86 -1.79 -16.33
CA ASP A 66 -1.69 -0.86 -17.11
C ASP A 66 -1.45 -1.01 -18.61
N VAL A 67 -0.18 -1.15 -19.02
CA VAL A 67 0.22 -1.36 -20.42
C VAL A 67 -0.13 -2.77 -20.90
N LEU A 68 0.09 -3.79 -20.08
CA LEU A 68 -0.22 -5.19 -20.42
C LEU A 68 -1.74 -5.39 -20.60
N GLY A 69 -2.55 -4.63 -19.88
CA GLY A 69 -4.01 -4.75 -19.88
C GLY A 69 -4.66 -4.85 -21.26
N PRO A 70 -4.55 -3.83 -22.14
CA PRO A 70 -5.17 -3.85 -23.45
C PRO A 70 -4.51 -4.84 -24.43
N ILE A 71 -3.19 -5.06 -24.35
CA ILE A 71 -2.46 -5.86 -25.35
C ILE A 71 -2.52 -7.37 -25.07
N ALA A 72 -2.74 -7.79 -23.83
CA ALA A 72 -2.71 -9.20 -23.44
C ALA A 72 -3.73 -10.04 -24.23
N GLN A 73 -4.97 -9.56 -24.31
CA GLN A 73 -6.03 -10.27 -25.04
C GLN A 73 -5.75 -10.31 -26.55
N GLU A 74 -5.20 -9.23 -27.11
CA GLU A 74 -4.82 -9.18 -28.53
C GLU A 74 -3.71 -10.19 -28.85
N ILE A 75 -2.71 -10.33 -27.97
CA ILE A 75 -1.63 -11.30 -28.13
C ILE A 75 -2.19 -12.72 -28.16
N GLU A 76 -3.08 -13.05 -27.25
CA GLU A 76 -3.73 -14.37 -27.17
C GLU A 76 -4.60 -14.64 -28.39
N ASN A 77 -5.50 -13.72 -28.74
CA ASN A 77 -6.40 -13.85 -29.90
C ASN A 77 -5.60 -14.02 -31.20
N THR A 78 -4.54 -13.23 -31.37
CA THR A 78 -3.66 -13.33 -32.54
C THR A 78 -2.91 -14.65 -32.57
N SER A 79 -2.53 -15.20 -31.41
CA SER A 79 -1.89 -16.52 -31.32
C SER A 79 -2.85 -17.63 -31.73
N GLU A 80 -4.10 -17.58 -31.28
CA GLU A 80 -5.11 -18.57 -31.64
C GLU A 80 -5.49 -18.49 -33.13
N ALA A 81 -5.60 -17.29 -33.70
CA ALA A 81 -5.82 -17.12 -35.13
C ALA A 81 -4.60 -17.58 -35.97
N ALA A 82 -3.38 -17.34 -35.50
CA ALA A 82 -2.17 -17.83 -36.16
C ALA A 82 -2.11 -19.36 -36.22
N LYS A 83 -2.56 -20.07 -35.17
CA LYS A 83 -2.66 -21.54 -35.17
C LYS A 83 -3.62 -22.07 -36.25
N ARG A 84 -4.63 -21.28 -36.62
CA ARG A 84 -5.59 -21.60 -37.69
C ARG A 84 -5.09 -21.24 -39.09
N GLN A 85 -3.86 -20.73 -39.21
CA GLN A 85 -3.23 -20.29 -40.47
C GLN A 85 -4.02 -19.21 -41.22
N THR A 86 -4.83 -18.42 -40.52
CA THR A 86 -5.70 -17.40 -41.12
C THR A 86 -5.09 -16.00 -41.18
N LEU A 87 -3.85 -15.83 -40.70
CA LEU A 87 -3.20 -14.53 -40.57
C LEU A 87 -1.98 -14.38 -41.50
N PRO A 88 -1.74 -13.15 -42.02
CA PRO A 88 -0.49 -12.84 -42.71
C PRO A 88 0.73 -13.08 -41.80
N ARG A 89 1.83 -13.57 -42.39
CA ARG A 89 3.07 -13.86 -41.66
C ARG A 89 3.60 -12.65 -40.89
N THR A 90 3.48 -11.46 -41.46
CA THR A 90 3.89 -10.20 -40.81
C THR A 90 3.14 -9.92 -39.51
N THR A 91 1.86 -10.30 -39.42
CA THR A 91 1.05 -10.19 -38.19
C THR A 91 1.52 -11.20 -37.15
N VAL A 92 1.80 -12.43 -37.57
CA VAL A 92 2.33 -13.48 -36.68
C VAL A 92 3.69 -13.07 -36.11
N ASP A 93 4.60 -12.58 -36.94
CA ASP A 93 5.95 -12.18 -36.50
C ASP A 93 5.90 -11.01 -35.50
N LYS A 94 5.03 -10.02 -35.72
CA LYS A 94 4.81 -8.91 -34.77
C LYS A 94 4.26 -9.43 -33.44
N ASN A 95 3.33 -10.39 -33.47
CA ASN A 95 2.79 -10.97 -32.26
C ASN A 95 3.86 -11.70 -31.44
N GLU A 96 4.72 -12.49 -32.10
CA GLU A 96 5.83 -13.17 -31.44
C GLU A 96 6.84 -12.18 -30.82
N GLN A 97 7.08 -11.04 -31.47
CA GLN A 97 7.88 -9.97 -30.89
C GLN A 97 7.22 -9.37 -29.63
N ASN A 98 5.91 -9.14 -29.66
CA ASN A 98 5.17 -8.64 -28.51
C ASN A 98 5.23 -9.62 -27.32
N LYS A 99 5.05 -10.92 -27.56
CA LYS A 99 5.22 -11.97 -26.53
C LYS A 99 6.59 -11.90 -25.86
N LYS A 100 7.65 -11.87 -26.68
CA LYS A 100 9.03 -11.79 -26.18
C LYS A 100 9.27 -10.53 -25.35
N ARG A 101 8.73 -9.38 -25.78
CA ARG A 101 8.83 -8.12 -25.03
C ARG A 101 8.14 -8.22 -23.66
N VAL A 102 6.93 -8.78 -23.62
CA VAL A 102 6.18 -8.96 -22.37
C VAL A 102 6.92 -9.89 -21.41
N ILE A 103 7.37 -11.06 -21.88
CA ILE A 103 8.13 -12.02 -21.07
C ILE A 103 9.42 -11.37 -20.53
N THR A 104 10.14 -10.63 -21.38
CA THR A 104 11.36 -9.92 -20.98
C THR A 104 11.08 -8.87 -19.90
N ALA A 105 9.98 -8.13 -20.03
CA ALA A 105 9.57 -7.15 -19.03
C ALA A 105 9.23 -7.80 -17.69
N ILE A 106 8.53 -8.94 -17.68
CA ILE A 106 8.25 -9.72 -16.46
C ILE A 106 9.55 -10.18 -15.80
N ARG A 107 10.52 -10.68 -16.56
CA ARG A 107 11.85 -11.06 -16.05
C ARG A 107 12.59 -9.89 -15.43
N ASN A 108 12.54 -8.72 -16.05
CA ASN A 108 13.16 -7.51 -15.50
C ASN A 108 12.51 -7.09 -14.17
N LEU A 109 11.18 -7.18 -14.06
CA LEU A 109 10.48 -6.99 -12.79
C LEU A 109 10.93 -8.01 -11.75
N ARG A 110 11.07 -9.30 -12.13
CA ARG A 110 11.51 -10.36 -11.23
C ARG A 110 12.86 -10.05 -10.61
N VAL A 111 13.82 -9.59 -11.41
CA VAL A 111 15.15 -9.17 -10.92
C VAL A 111 15.03 -8.02 -9.91
N GLY A 112 14.24 -6.99 -10.23
CA GLY A 112 14.02 -5.84 -9.35
C GLY A 112 13.40 -6.23 -8.00
N ILE A 113 12.38 -7.09 -8.02
CA ILE A 113 11.68 -7.57 -6.83
C ILE A 113 12.56 -8.54 -6.01
N ALA A 114 13.31 -9.43 -6.67
CA ALA A 114 14.23 -10.35 -5.99
C ALA A 114 15.33 -9.61 -5.24
N ASN A 115 15.91 -8.57 -5.86
CA ASN A 115 16.90 -7.72 -5.20
C ASN A 115 16.30 -7.01 -3.98
N LEU A 116 15.07 -6.51 -4.11
CA LEU A 116 14.36 -5.83 -3.02
C LEU A 116 14.07 -6.79 -1.85
N GLU A 117 13.55 -8.00 -2.10
CA GLU A 117 13.35 -9.00 -1.06
C GLU A 117 14.67 -9.43 -0.38
N SER A 118 15.74 -9.57 -1.16
CA SER A 118 17.07 -9.89 -0.63
C SER A 118 17.56 -8.81 0.33
N GLU A 119 17.39 -7.53 -0.01
CA GLU A 119 17.73 -6.42 0.88
C GLU A 119 16.94 -6.47 2.19
N PHE A 120 15.63 -6.74 2.14
CA PHE A 120 14.78 -6.84 3.34
C PHE A 120 15.17 -8.02 4.23
N ARG A 121 15.66 -9.12 3.64
CA ARG A 121 16.10 -10.31 4.36
C ARG A 121 17.46 -10.10 5.03
N THR A 122 18.37 -9.42 4.35
CA THR A 122 19.78 -9.30 4.76
C THR A 122 20.05 -8.12 5.68
N ARG A 123 19.30 -7.01 5.56
CA ARG A 123 19.49 -5.82 6.40
C ARG A 123 18.66 -5.90 7.67
N SER A 124 19.33 -5.84 8.84
CA SER A 124 18.69 -5.97 10.16
C SER A 124 17.58 -4.95 10.41
N SER A 125 17.76 -3.71 9.97
CA SER A 125 16.78 -2.62 10.05
C SER A 125 15.51 -2.87 9.23
N LEU A 126 15.59 -3.68 8.17
CA LEU A 126 14.48 -3.95 7.25
C LEU A 126 13.73 -5.25 7.59
N ARG A 127 14.34 -6.16 8.36
CA ARG A 127 13.76 -7.47 8.69
C ARG A 127 12.35 -7.39 9.26
N ARG A 128 12.04 -6.35 10.04
CA ARG A 128 10.70 -6.14 10.62
C ARG A 128 9.59 -5.90 9.57
N TYR A 129 9.96 -5.54 8.34
CA TYR A 129 9.05 -5.32 7.22
C TYR A 129 9.07 -6.48 6.22
N LEU A 130 9.90 -7.51 6.44
CA LEU A 130 10.05 -8.61 5.48
C LEU A 130 8.73 -9.35 5.22
N SER A 131 7.90 -9.53 6.25
CA SER A 131 6.63 -10.25 6.13
C SER A 131 5.64 -9.61 5.15
N THR A 132 5.73 -8.30 4.90
CA THR A 132 4.82 -7.62 3.97
C THR A 132 5.24 -7.79 2.50
N ILE A 133 6.53 -8.02 2.24
CA ILE A 133 7.07 -8.14 0.88
C ILE A 133 7.43 -9.58 0.49
N GLN A 134 7.67 -10.47 1.45
CA GLN A 134 8.09 -11.84 1.21
C GLN A 134 7.14 -12.57 0.23
N GLY A 135 7.75 -13.30 -0.71
CA GLY A 135 7.04 -14.07 -1.73
C GLY A 135 6.56 -13.26 -2.93
N ALA A 136 6.90 -11.96 -3.01
CA ALA A 136 6.62 -11.16 -4.20
C ALA A 136 7.37 -11.69 -5.43
N THR A 137 8.58 -12.19 -5.25
CA THR A 137 9.43 -12.78 -6.30
C THR A 137 8.77 -14.02 -6.89
N ASP A 138 8.15 -14.86 -6.04
CA ASP A 138 7.45 -16.07 -6.46
C ASP A 138 6.16 -15.75 -7.23
N LEU A 139 5.48 -14.65 -6.87
CA LEU A 139 4.34 -14.14 -7.63
C LEU A 139 4.76 -13.64 -9.02
N VAL A 140 5.90 -12.93 -9.14
CA VAL A 140 6.42 -12.56 -10.46
C VAL A 140 6.81 -13.80 -11.27
N ALA A 141 7.41 -14.82 -10.64
CA ALA A 141 7.72 -16.09 -11.30
C ALA A 141 6.43 -16.78 -11.81
N SER A 142 5.37 -16.82 -11.01
CA SER A 142 4.06 -17.34 -11.43
C SER A 142 3.49 -16.57 -12.64
N SER A 143 3.66 -15.24 -12.67
CA SER A 143 3.29 -14.42 -13.84
C SER A 143 4.10 -14.78 -15.08
N GLU A 144 5.40 -14.99 -14.91
CA GLU A 144 6.31 -15.42 -15.99
C GLU A 144 5.88 -16.76 -16.58
N ASP A 145 5.57 -17.74 -15.73
CA ASP A 145 5.14 -19.08 -16.14
C ASP A 145 3.82 -19.02 -16.93
N LEU A 146 2.87 -18.19 -16.49
CA LEU A 146 1.61 -17.96 -17.22
C LEU A 146 1.87 -17.34 -18.60
N ALA A 147 2.75 -16.34 -18.69
CA ALA A 147 3.10 -15.71 -19.96
C ALA A 147 3.83 -16.68 -20.90
N LEU A 148 4.73 -17.52 -20.38
CA LEU A 148 5.41 -18.59 -21.13
C LEU A 148 4.41 -19.65 -21.64
N ALA A 149 3.36 -19.94 -20.87
CA ALA A 149 2.25 -20.79 -21.28
C ALA A 149 1.28 -20.11 -22.27
N GLY A 150 1.56 -18.87 -22.69
CA GLY A 150 0.72 -18.10 -23.61
C GLY A 150 -0.52 -17.49 -22.97
N LYS A 151 -0.64 -17.49 -21.64
CA LYS A 151 -1.77 -16.93 -20.86
C LYS A 151 -1.45 -15.53 -20.35
N PHE A 152 -1.27 -14.58 -21.26
CA PHE A 152 -0.92 -13.19 -20.99
C PHE A 152 -1.98 -12.43 -20.19
N VAL A 153 -3.26 -12.74 -20.35
CA VAL A 153 -4.36 -12.12 -19.58
C VAL A 153 -4.27 -12.56 -18.12
N ALA A 154 -4.11 -13.87 -17.89
CA ALA A 154 -3.99 -14.45 -16.56
C ALA A 154 -2.68 -14.05 -15.86
N ALA A 155 -1.60 -13.84 -16.63
CA ALA A 155 -0.30 -13.40 -16.10
C ALA A 155 -0.37 -12.07 -15.31
N LYS A 156 -1.43 -11.28 -15.48
CA LYS A 156 -1.64 -10.02 -14.74
C LYS A 156 -1.97 -10.22 -13.27
N ASP A 157 -2.67 -11.30 -12.93
CA ASP A 157 -3.21 -11.46 -11.57
C ASP A 157 -2.11 -11.62 -10.51
N PRO A 158 -1.08 -12.46 -10.70
CA PRO A 158 0.04 -12.50 -9.76
C PRO A 158 0.77 -11.15 -9.63
N LEU A 159 0.83 -10.34 -10.71
CA LEU A 159 1.44 -9.01 -10.66
C LEU A 159 0.61 -8.01 -9.87
N ARG A 160 -0.72 -8.13 -9.86
CA ARG A 160 -1.60 -7.35 -8.99
C ARG A 160 -1.35 -7.68 -7.52
N ASP A 161 -1.09 -8.95 -7.20
CA ASP A 161 -0.72 -9.35 -5.85
C ASP A 161 0.67 -8.81 -5.44
N VAL A 162 1.62 -8.76 -6.37
CA VAL A 162 2.91 -8.06 -6.15
C VAL A 162 2.67 -6.58 -5.85
N LEU A 163 1.85 -5.90 -6.67
CA LEU A 163 1.52 -4.49 -6.46
C LEU A 163 0.89 -4.25 -5.09
N LYS A 164 -0.01 -5.15 -4.65
CA LYS A 164 -0.60 -5.11 -3.31
C LYS A 164 0.46 -5.24 -2.23
N LYS A 165 1.36 -6.22 -2.30
CA LYS A 165 2.45 -6.40 -1.32
C LYS A 165 3.38 -5.19 -1.22
N LEU A 166 3.74 -4.59 -2.36
CA LEU A 166 4.56 -3.38 -2.38
C LEU A 166 3.82 -2.20 -1.72
N THR A 167 2.53 -2.06 -1.97
CA THR A 167 1.68 -1.05 -1.34
C THR A 167 1.57 -1.28 0.18
N ASP A 168 1.31 -2.50 0.61
CA ASP A 168 1.23 -2.87 2.03
C ASP A 168 2.55 -2.59 2.75
N THR A 169 3.68 -2.88 2.09
CA THR A 169 5.02 -2.59 2.62
C THR A 169 5.22 -1.09 2.82
N LEU A 170 4.84 -0.26 1.85
CA LEU A 170 4.93 1.20 1.97
C LEU A 170 4.02 1.78 3.07
N ASN A 171 2.91 1.12 3.38
CA ASN A 171 1.99 1.53 4.42
C ASN A 171 2.54 1.31 5.83
N VAL A 172 3.40 0.29 6.02
CA VAL A 172 4.01 -0.02 7.32
C VAL A 172 5.39 0.59 7.52
N MET A 173 6.07 0.96 6.43
CA MET A 173 7.35 1.67 6.52
C MET A 173 7.12 3.13 6.93
N PRO A 174 8.02 3.72 7.75
CA PRO A 174 7.93 5.14 8.09
C PRO A 174 8.15 6.00 6.84
N LYS A 175 7.57 7.20 6.84
CA LYS A 175 7.76 8.22 5.79
C LYS A 175 8.97 9.08 6.08
#